data_AF-A0A7Z9UV98-F1
#
_entry.id   AF-A0A7Z9UV98-F1
#
_cell.length_a   1.000
_cell.length_b   1.000
_cell.length_c   1.000
_cell.angle_alpha   90.00
_cell.angle_beta   90.00
_cell.angle_gamma   90.00
#
_symmetry.space_group_name_H-M   'P 1'
#
loop_
_entity.id
_entity.type
_entity.pdbx_description
1 polymer ?
#
loop_
_entity_poly.entity_id
_entity_poly.type
_entity_poly.pdbx_seq_one_letter_code
_entity_poly.pdbx_strand_id
1 'polypeptide(L)'
;MRNYHKKYDVLVVGAGHAGCEAALAAARMGCQAAVMTINLDTIGKMSCNPAIGGQGKGHLVKEIDALGGEMAKAIDQTGIQFRQLNTSKGPAVRSSRAQADKKNYQNYMKEILEKQENLDVKQVLVEELLTENGKCVGVLSHTKTAYLAEMVILTTGTFLRGTVHVGDVSYSAGRAGESSAEKLSDSFLSLGFEIGRLKTGTPPRVNAQTVNFKVMQIQLGDENPRPFSFSNDRIEQGQIPCFVTSTNSVTHEIIRQNLDRSAMYSGRISGIGPRYCPSIEDKITRFADKDRHNIFVEPEGRDTNEIYLNGISSSLPEDVQTDMVRSIKGLEGAEIMRFGYAVEYDFAPATQLYPTLETKRVANLYFAGQLMSNFR
;
A
#
# COMPACT_ATOMS: atom_id res chain seq x y z
N MET A 1 8.35 -20.96 27.10
CA MET A 1 7.43 -20.49 26.03
C MET A 1 6.02 -20.93 26.40
N ARG A 2 5.01 -20.05 26.33
CA ARG A 2 3.61 -20.44 26.60
C ARG A 2 2.88 -20.61 25.27
N ASN A 3 2.14 -21.70 25.10
CA ASN A 3 1.36 -21.92 23.89
C ASN A 3 -0.01 -21.25 24.03
N TYR A 4 -0.47 -20.59 22.97
CA TYR A 4 -1.86 -20.21 22.84
C TYR A 4 -2.73 -21.49 22.80
N HIS A 5 -3.89 -21.45 23.43
CA HIS A 5 -4.71 -22.65 23.64
C HIS A 5 -5.29 -23.24 22.34
N LYS A 6 -5.58 -22.38 21.35
CA LYS A 6 -6.08 -22.79 20.02
C LYS A 6 -4.92 -23.00 19.05
N LYS A 7 -4.94 -24.12 18.33
CA LYS A 7 -4.08 -24.39 17.16
C LYS A 7 -4.86 -24.02 15.90
N TYR A 8 -4.16 -23.56 14.87
CA TYR A 8 -4.75 -23.16 13.61
C TYR A 8 -4.21 -24.03 12.48
N ASP A 9 -4.95 -24.14 11.39
CA ASP A 9 -4.44 -24.73 10.16
C ASP A 9 -3.55 -23.70 9.44
N VAL A 10 -3.99 -22.44 9.43
CA VAL A 10 -3.30 -21.33 8.74
C VAL A 10 -3.15 -20.10 9.64
N LEU A 11 -1.94 -19.59 9.77
CA LEU A 11 -1.68 -18.26 10.32
C LEU A 11 -1.27 -17.29 9.23
N VAL A 12 -1.92 -16.13 9.19
CA VAL A 12 -1.58 -15.03 8.29
C VAL A 12 -1.02 -13.88 9.12
N VAL A 13 0.24 -13.51 8.89
CA VAL A 13 0.92 -12.42 9.61
C VAL A 13 0.91 -11.16 8.76
N GLY A 14 0.19 -10.14 9.22
CA GLY A 14 -0.13 -8.91 8.51
C GLY A 14 -1.57 -8.93 8.01
N ALA A 15 -2.32 -7.85 8.27
CA ALA A 15 -3.68 -7.66 7.79
C ALA A 15 -3.78 -6.51 6.76
N GLY A 16 -2.75 -6.38 5.92
CA GLY A 16 -2.80 -5.54 4.72
C GLY A 16 -3.61 -6.21 3.60
N HIS A 17 -3.60 -5.63 2.40
CA HIS A 17 -4.37 -6.16 1.25
C HIS A 17 -4.12 -7.65 0.97
N ALA A 18 -2.85 -8.07 0.91
CA ALA A 18 -2.49 -9.47 0.68
C ALA A 18 -2.93 -10.39 1.85
N GLY A 19 -2.77 -9.92 3.08
CA GLY A 19 -3.15 -10.68 4.27
C GLY A 19 -4.67 -10.85 4.41
N CYS A 20 -5.44 -9.84 4.05
CA CYS A 20 -6.90 -9.94 4.03
C CYS A 20 -7.38 -11.02 3.05
N GLU A 21 -6.89 -11.00 1.80
CA GLU A 21 -7.27 -12.01 0.81
C GLU A 21 -6.80 -13.41 1.20
N ALA A 22 -5.56 -13.55 1.71
CA ALA A 22 -5.04 -14.85 2.15
C ALA A 22 -5.84 -15.44 3.31
N ALA A 23 -6.20 -14.62 4.31
CA ALA A 23 -6.98 -15.04 5.46
C ALA A 23 -8.41 -15.42 5.08
N LEU A 24 -9.07 -14.62 4.24
CA LEU A 24 -10.42 -14.90 3.74
C LEU A 24 -10.43 -16.17 2.89
N ALA A 25 -9.46 -16.34 1.99
CA ALA A 25 -9.35 -17.54 1.16
C ALA A 25 -9.20 -18.81 2.01
N ALA A 26 -8.27 -18.82 2.97
CA ALA A 26 -8.07 -19.96 3.86
C ALA A 26 -9.35 -20.31 4.64
N ALA A 27 -9.99 -19.31 5.25
CA ALA A 27 -11.20 -19.51 6.04
C ALA A 27 -12.39 -20.00 5.19
N ARG A 28 -12.57 -19.43 3.98
CA ARG A 28 -13.63 -19.83 3.03
C ARG A 28 -13.40 -21.23 2.44
N MET A 29 -12.17 -21.72 2.43
CA MET A 29 -11.84 -23.10 2.11
C MET A 29 -12.09 -24.08 3.27
N GLY A 30 -12.55 -23.60 4.43
CA GLY A 30 -12.89 -24.41 5.59
C GLY A 30 -11.76 -24.59 6.61
N CYS A 31 -10.59 -23.96 6.39
CA CYS A 31 -9.48 -24.00 7.34
C CYS A 31 -9.76 -23.14 8.57
N GLN A 32 -9.38 -23.61 9.76
CA GLN A 32 -9.29 -22.78 10.96
C GLN A 32 -8.13 -21.80 10.82
N ALA A 33 -8.41 -20.57 10.43
CA ALA A 33 -7.40 -19.55 10.16
C ALA A 33 -7.36 -18.48 11.26
N ALA A 34 -6.19 -17.86 11.43
CA ALA A 34 -6.10 -16.57 12.12
C ALA A 34 -5.28 -15.57 11.34
N VAL A 35 -5.75 -14.33 11.30
CA VAL A 35 -5.01 -13.18 10.79
C VAL A 35 -4.52 -12.31 11.94
N MET A 36 -3.21 -12.02 11.93
CA MET A 36 -2.52 -11.29 12.98
C MET A 36 -2.05 -9.93 12.46
N THR A 37 -2.26 -8.89 13.25
CA THR A 37 -1.81 -7.53 12.91
C THR A 37 -1.34 -6.78 14.14
N ILE A 38 -0.44 -5.80 13.96
CA ILE A 38 0.05 -4.94 15.04
C ILE A 38 -1.10 -4.08 15.59
N ASN A 39 -2.01 -3.64 14.71
CA ASN A 39 -3.16 -2.82 15.07
C ASN A 39 -4.39 -3.29 14.27
N LEU A 40 -5.47 -3.63 14.98
CA LEU A 40 -6.75 -4.04 14.37
C LEU A 40 -7.44 -2.90 13.61
N ASP A 41 -7.19 -1.65 14.01
CA ASP A 41 -7.78 -0.46 13.39
C ASP A 41 -7.04 -0.02 12.12
N THR A 42 -6.08 -0.82 11.63
CA THR A 42 -5.40 -0.57 10.36
C THR A 42 -5.52 -1.74 9.37
N ILE A 43 -6.42 -2.70 9.65
CA ILE A 43 -6.82 -3.78 8.73
C ILE A 43 -7.30 -3.16 7.41
N GLY A 44 -6.78 -3.64 6.28
CA GLY A 44 -7.21 -3.16 4.95
C GLY A 44 -6.87 -1.68 4.66
N LYS A 45 -6.06 -1.01 5.49
CA LYS A 45 -5.75 0.42 5.35
C LYS A 45 -4.98 0.71 4.04
N MET A 46 -5.50 1.66 3.26
CA MET A 46 -4.87 2.20 2.06
C MET A 46 -3.80 3.24 2.41
N SER A 47 -2.55 2.79 2.55
CA SER A 47 -1.43 3.64 3.00
C SER A 47 -0.97 4.70 1.99
N CYS A 48 -1.26 4.50 0.69
CA CYS A 48 -0.73 5.33 -0.39
C CYS A 48 -1.89 6.01 -1.15
N ASN A 49 -2.09 5.68 -2.43
CA ASN A 49 -3.14 6.26 -3.26
C ASN A 49 -4.55 5.80 -2.81
N PRO A 50 -5.56 6.70 -2.73
CA PRO A 50 -6.97 6.36 -2.51
C PRO A 50 -7.63 5.69 -3.73
N ALA A 51 -7.00 4.71 -4.37
CA ALA A 51 -7.55 4.09 -5.58
C ALA A 51 -7.24 2.60 -5.71
N ILE A 52 -8.18 1.88 -6.33
CA ILE A 52 -8.07 0.48 -6.73
C ILE A 52 -8.13 0.39 -8.27
N GLY A 53 -7.38 -0.56 -8.83
CA GLY A 53 -7.27 -0.74 -10.26
C GLY A 53 -6.30 0.24 -10.92
N GLY A 54 -6.58 0.60 -12.17
CA GLY A 54 -5.63 1.27 -13.07
C GLY A 54 -4.98 0.29 -14.05
N GLN A 55 -4.06 0.77 -14.89
CA GLN A 55 -3.44 -0.05 -15.93
C GLN A 55 -2.80 -1.32 -15.35
N GLY A 56 -3.16 -2.48 -15.90
CA GLY A 56 -2.78 -3.81 -15.39
C GLY A 56 -3.53 -4.19 -14.11
N LYS A 57 -3.49 -3.33 -13.09
CA LYS A 57 -4.11 -3.54 -11.77
C LYS A 57 -5.61 -3.82 -11.84
N GLY A 58 -6.34 -3.15 -12.74
CA GLY A 58 -7.78 -3.36 -12.89
C GLY A 58 -8.13 -4.77 -13.35
N HIS A 59 -7.26 -5.42 -14.14
CA HIS A 59 -7.42 -6.82 -14.52
C HIS A 59 -7.20 -7.74 -13.31
N LEU A 60 -6.10 -7.52 -12.56
CA LEU A 60 -5.81 -8.30 -11.36
C LEU A 60 -6.93 -8.25 -10.32
N VAL A 61 -7.56 -7.08 -10.12
CA VAL A 61 -8.70 -6.97 -9.19
C VAL A 61 -9.90 -7.81 -9.65
N LYS A 62 -10.17 -7.83 -10.96
CA LYS A 62 -11.23 -8.68 -11.53
C LYS A 62 -10.89 -10.17 -11.47
N GLU A 63 -9.63 -10.54 -11.66
CA GLU A 63 -9.18 -11.92 -11.49
C GLU A 63 -9.32 -12.38 -10.03
N ILE A 64 -8.97 -11.52 -9.06
CA ILE A 64 -9.18 -11.77 -7.63
C ILE A 64 -10.67 -12.03 -7.35
N ASP A 65 -11.56 -11.22 -7.90
CA ASP A 65 -13.01 -11.39 -7.74
C ASP A 65 -13.51 -12.72 -8.35
N ALA A 66 -13.05 -13.05 -9.55
CA ALA A 66 -13.41 -14.31 -10.21
C ALA A 66 -12.95 -15.55 -9.41
N LEU A 67 -11.85 -15.42 -8.66
CA LEU A 67 -11.36 -16.45 -7.74
C LEU A 67 -12.07 -16.45 -6.37
N GLY A 68 -13.03 -15.56 -6.14
CA GLY A 68 -13.80 -15.47 -4.91
C GLY A 68 -13.22 -14.55 -3.83
N GLY A 69 -12.24 -13.71 -4.19
CA GLY A 69 -11.66 -12.69 -3.33
C GLY A 69 -12.60 -11.51 -3.03
N GLU A 70 -12.14 -10.57 -2.23
CA GLU A 70 -12.99 -9.53 -1.64
C GLU A 70 -12.73 -8.12 -2.19
N MET A 71 -11.54 -7.84 -2.70
CA MET A 71 -11.09 -6.51 -3.12
C MET A 71 -12.05 -5.80 -4.09
N ALA A 72 -12.63 -6.54 -5.05
CA ALA A 72 -13.56 -5.98 -6.03
C ALA A 72 -14.91 -5.59 -5.41
N LYS A 73 -15.42 -6.40 -4.48
CA LYS A 73 -16.66 -6.10 -3.73
C LYS A 73 -16.44 -4.91 -2.81
N ALA A 74 -15.29 -4.88 -2.14
CA ALA A 74 -14.90 -3.77 -1.28
C ALA A 74 -14.85 -2.43 -2.05
N ILE A 75 -14.18 -2.39 -3.21
CA ILE A 75 -14.13 -1.14 -4.00
C ILE A 75 -15.49 -0.76 -4.59
N ASP A 76 -16.32 -1.71 -5.00
CA ASP A 76 -17.66 -1.37 -5.50
C ASP A 76 -18.53 -0.74 -4.41
N GLN A 77 -18.45 -1.24 -3.17
CA GLN A 77 -19.22 -0.72 -2.04
C GLN A 77 -18.71 0.64 -1.54
N THR A 78 -17.40 0.88 -1.66
CA THR A 78 -16.74 2.04 -1.00
C THR A 78 -16.19 3.05 -1.99
N GLY A 79 -16.39 2.81 -3.28
CA GLY A 79 -15.91 3.66 -4.35
C GLY A 79 -16.61 5.02 -4.37
N ILE A 80 -15.83 6.04 -4.71
CA ILE A 80 -16.30 7.42 -4.82
C ILE A 80 -16.16 7.97 -6.24
N GLN A 81 -15.50 7.24 -7.15
CA GLN A 81 -15.46 7.55 -8.58
C GLN A 81 -15.02 6.32 -9.35
N PHE A 82 -15.66 5.99 -10.47
CA PHE A 82 -15.30 4.84 -11.30
C PHE A 82 -15.02 5.28 -12.73
N ARG A 83 -13.94 4.75 -13.32
CA ARG A 83 -13.50 5.11 -14.67
C ARG A 83 -12.96 3.89 -15.40
N GLN A 84 -13.30 3.79 -16.68
CA GLN A 84 -12.64 2.91 -17.62
C GLN A 84 -11.48 3.65 -18.29
N LEU A 85 -10.26 3.13 -18.16
CA LEU A 85 -9.09 3.67 -18.82
C LEU A 85 -8.94 3.10 -20.23
N ASN A 86 -8.30 3.86 -21.13
CA ASN A 86 -8.06 3.50 -22.53
C ASN A 86 -9.33 3.17 -23.35
N THR A 87 -10.44 3.86 -23.10
CA THR A 87 -11.72 3.64 -23.80
C THR A 87 -11.66 3.86 -25.31
N SER A 88 -10.79 4.76 -25.77
CA SER A 88 -10.51 4.99 -27.20
C SER A 88 -9.74 3.85 -27.88
N LYS A 89 -9.23 2.87 -27.10
CA LYS A 89 -8.52 1.70 -27.61
C LYS A 89 -9.39 0.43 -27.50
N GLY A 90 -8.93 -0.64 -28.15
CA GLY A 90 -9.62 -1.92 -28.17
C GLY A 90 -9.83 -2.53 -26.77
N PRO A 91 -10.85 -3.40 -26.57
CA PRO A 91 -11.20 -3.95 -25.26
C PRO A 91 -10.04 -4.58 -24.48
N ALA A 92 -9.11 -5.24 -25.18
CA ALA A 92 -7.96 -5.94 -24.58
C ALA A 92 -7.02 -5.04 -23.77
N VAL A 93 -7.03 -3.72 -23.98
CA VAL A 93 -6.15 -2.78 -23.25
C VAL A 93 -6.94 -1.84 -22.34
N ARG A 94 -8.26 -2.04 -22.23
CA ARG A 94 -9.10 -1.26 -21.32
C ARG A 94 -8.89 -1.76 -19.90
N SER A 95 -8.87 -0.87 -18.92
CA SER A 95 -8.71 -1.28 -17.52
C SER A 95 -9.54 -0.43 -16.58
N SER A 96 -10.18 -1.05 -15.60
CA SER A 96 -11.02 -0.37 -14.61
C SER A 96 -10.15 0.30 -13.55
N ARG A 97 -10.54 1.50 -13.13
CA ARG A 97 -9.96 2.23 -12.00
C ARG A 97 -11.09 2.87 -11.20
N ALA A 98 -11.01 2.79 -9.88
CA ALA A 98 -11.89 3.55 -9.01
C ALA A 98 -11.10 4.28 -7.92
N GLN A 99 -11.56 5.48 -7.58
CA GLN A 99 -11.20 6.13 -6.32
C GLN A 99 -12.01 5.47 -5.20
N ALA A 100 -11.37 5.23 -4.07
CA ALA A 100 -11.96 4.65 -2.87
C ALA A 100 -12.11 5.72 -1.81
N ASP A 101 -13.21 5.67 -1.05
CA ASP A 101 -13.20 6.24 0.28
C ASP A 101 -12.33 5.36 1.17
N LYS A 102 -11.14 5.86 1.55
CA LYS A 102 -10.16 5.04 2.27
C LYS A 102 -10.68 4.54 3.60
N LYS A 103 -11.44 5.37 4.33
CA LYS A 103 -11.91 4.99 5.66
C LYS A 103 -13.04 3.97 5.55
N ASN A 104 -13.94 4.15 4.59
CA ASN A 104 -15.00 3.18 4.34
C ASN A 104 -14.45 1.87 3.80
N TYR A 105 -13.46 1.88 2.90
CA TYR A 105 -12.76 0.68 2.44
C TYR A 105 -12.14 -0.10 3.61
N GLN A 106 -11.45 0.63 4.50
CA GLN A 106 -10.86 0.05 5.70
C GLN A 106 -11.92 -0.60 6.61
N ASN A 107 -13.01 0.12 6.88
CA ASN A 107 -14.10 -0.35 7.72
C ASN A 107 -14.78 -1.59 7.12
N TYR A 108 -15.05 -1.57 5.80
CA TYR A 108 -15.62 -2.69 5.06
C TYR A 108 -14.74 -3.94 5.21
N MET A 109 -13.44 -3.83 4.93
CA MET A 109 -12.53 -4.98 5.03
C MET A 109 -12.45 -5.53 6.46
N LYS A 110 -12.39 -4.65 7.47
CA LYS A 110 -12.40 -5.07 8.88
C LYS A 110 -13.67 -5.85 9.23
N GLU A 111 -14.84 -5.33 8.83
CA GLU A 111 -16.13 -5.97 9.06
C GLU A 111 -16.21 -7.36 8.40
N ILE A 112 -15.76 -7.48 7.15
CA ILE A 112 -15.76 -8.77 6.44
C ILE A 112 -14.86 -9.79 7.14
N LEU A 113 -13.67 -9.38 7.58
CA LEU A 113 -12.75 -10.28 8.29
C LEU A 113 -13.34 -10.72 9.64
N GLU A 114 -13.93 -9.81 10.42
CA GLU A 114 -14.50 -10.12 11.74
C GLU A 114 -15.76 -11.01 11.67
N LYS A 115 -16.50 -10.95 10.55
CA LYS A 115 -17.70 -11.77 10.33
C LYS A 115 -17.44 -13.10 9.61
N GLN A 116 -16.24 -13.31 9.09
CA GLN A 116 -15.93 -14.52 8.34
C GLN A 116 -15.85 -15.74 9.27
N GLU A 117 -16.68 -16.74 9.00
CA GLU A 117 -16.62 -18.03 9.69
C GLU A 117 -15.23 -18.68 9.49
N ASN A 118 -14.75 -19.38 10.51
CA ASN A 118 -13.42 -20.02 10.58
C ASN A 118 -12.22 -19.04 10.59
N LEU A 119 -12.45 -17.73 10.73
CA LEU A 119 -11.39 -16.75 10.82
C LEU A 119 -11.36 -16.05 12.19
N ASP A 120 -10.24 -16.20 12.89
CA ASP A 120 -9.90 -15.41 14.07
C ASP A 120 -9.09 -14.17 13.68
N VAL A 121 -9.51 -12.98 14.14
CA VAL A 121 -8.74 -11.73 13.97
C VAL A 121 -8.01 -11.41 15.29
N LYS A 122 -6.67 -11.26 15.25
CA LYS A 122 -5.84 -11.08 16.45
C LYS A 122 -4.92 -9.87 16.36
N GLN A 123 -4.86 -9.07 17.43
CA GLN A 123 -3.84 -8.04 17.59
C GLN A 123 -2.56 -8.64 18.17
N VAL A 124 -1.57 -8.91 17.33
CA VAL A 124 -0.31 -9.54 17.72
C VAL A 124 0.84 -8.96 16.90
N LEU A 125 1.85 -8.43 17.59
CA LEU A 125 3.18 -8.23 17.01
C LEU A 125 3.94 -9.56 17.06
N VAL A 126 4.21 -10.12 15.88
CA VAL A 126 4.99 -11.34 15.67
C VAL A 126 6.48 -10.96 15.59
N GLU A 127 7.31 -11.63 16.40
CA GLU A 127 8.75 -11.37 16.47
C GLU A 127 9.60 -12.51 15.91
N GLU A 128 9.10 -13.75 15.86
CA GLU A 128 9.89 -14.93 15.49
C GLU A 128 9.07 -15.96 14.73
N LEU A 129 9.71 -16.65 13.78
CA LEU A 129 9.18 -17.86 13.15
C LEU A 129 9.59 -19.08 13.97
N LEU A 130 8.62 -19.96 14.26
CA LEU A 130 8.90 -21.25 14.90
C LEU A 130 9.09 -22.30 13.80
N THR A 131 10.23 -22.99 13.82
CA THR A 131 10.54 -24.02 12.83
C THR A 131 11.02 -25.32 13.47
N GLU A 132 10.57 -26.45 12.94
CA GLU A 132 10.99 -27.79 13.35
C GLU A 132 11.27 -28.63 12.10
N ASN A 133 12.44 -29.28 12.04
CA ASN A 133 12.83 -30.18 10.95
C ASN A 133 12.65 -29.57 9.53
N GLY A 134 12.98 -28.28 9.38
CA GLY A 134 12.87 -27.56 8.09
C GLY A 134 11.44 -27.12 7.72
N LYS A 135 10.47 -27.23 8.63
CA LYS A 135 9.08 -26.79 8.44
C LYS A 135 8.76 -25.64 9.38
N CYS A 136 7.96 -24.67 8.92
CA CYS A 136 7.38 -23.68 9.81
C CYS A 136 6.17 -24.29 10.54
N VAL A 137 6.15 -24.17 11.87
CA VAL A 137 5.13 -24.76 12.75
C VAL A 137 4.35 -23.70 13.54
N GLY A 138 4.62 -22.42 13.29
CA GLY A 138 3.96 -21.32 13.98
C GLY A 138 4.82 -20.08 14.11
N VAL A 139 4.39 -19.19 15.01
CA VAL A 139 5.02 -17.90 15.26
C VAL A 139 5.07 -17.57 16.75
N LEU A 140 6.06 -16.76 17.16
CA LEU A 140 6.18 -16.23 18.52
C LEU A 140 5.78 -14.76 18.55
N SER A 141 4.89 -14.40 19.47
CA SER A 141 4.56 -13.00 19.74
C SER A 141 5.65 -12.29 20.54
N HIS A 142 5.63 -10.95 20.51
CA HIS A 142 6.46 -10.12 21.40
C HIS A 142 6.26 -10.42 22.89
N THR A 143 5.07 -10.86 23.28
CA THR A 143 4.73 -11.32 24.64
C THR A 143 5.14 -12.77 24.94
N LYS A 144 5.96 -13.39 24.08
CA LYS A 144 6.50 -14.75 24.24
C LYS A 144 5.42 -15.85 24.28
N THR A 145 4.30 -15.61 23.60
CA THR A 145 3.23 -16.60 23.36
C THR A 145 3.41 -17.21 21.98
N ALA A 146 3.48 -18.54 21.92
CA ALA A 146 3.56 -19.29 20.68
C ALA A 146 2.16 -19.56 20.13
N TYR A 147 1.96 -19.20 18.87
CA TYR A 147 0.78 -19.55 18.09
C TYR A 147 1.20 -20.61 17.08
N LEU A 148 0.65 -21.82 17.23
CA LEU A 148 1.02 -22.96 16.41
C LEU A 148 0.07 -23.11 15.23
N ALA A 149 0.63 -23.45 14.06
CA ALA A 149 -0.16 -23.82 12.89
C ALA A 149 0.56 -24.73 11.92
N GLU A 150 -0.22 -25.37 11.05
CA GLU A 150 0.32 -26.20 9.98
C GLU A 150 1.01 -25.36 8.90
N MET A 151 0.47 -24.18 8.58
CA MET A 151 1.02 -23.24 7.59
C MET A 151 1.06 -21.80 8.09
N VAL A 152 2.08 -21.05 7.66
CA VAL A 152 2.24 -19.62 7.95
C VAL A 152 2.43 -18.82 6.67
N ILE A 153 1.62 -17.77 6.50
CA ILE A 153 1.68 -16.83 5.37
C ILE A 153 2.12 -15.47 5.90
N LEU A 154 3.25 -14.96 5.44
CA LEU A 154 3.77 -13.64 5.81
C LEU A 154 3.40 -12.57 4.78
N THR A 155 2.79 -11.49 5.25
CA THR A 155 2.33 -10.34 4.46
C THR A 155 2.67 -9.02 5.17
N THR A 156 3.91 -8.93 5.67
CA THR A 156 4.40 -7.85 6.56
C THR A 156 4.37 -6.45 5.93
N GLY A 157 4.15 -6.31 4.63
CA GLY A 157 4.04 -5.02 3.97
C GLY A 157 5.36 -4.25 4.05
N THR A 158 5.28 -3.00 4.50
CA THR A 158 6.44 -2.11 4.68
C THR A 158 6.96 -2.07 6.13
N PHE A 159 6.52 -3.01 6.97
CA PHE A 159 6.80 -2.96 8.42
C PHE A 159 8.13 -3.57 8.83
N LEU A 160 8.62 -4.53 8.05
CA LEU A 160 9.80 -5.29 8.40
C LEU A 160 11.05 -4.38 8.34
N ARG A 161 11.62 -4.07 9.52
CA ARG A 161 12.68 -3.06 9.73
C ARG A 161 12.40 -1.73 9.01
N GLY A 162 11.14 -1.31 9.04
CA GLY A 162 10.66 -0.11 8.36
C GLY A 162 11.38 1.16 8.83
N THR A 163 11.82 1.99 7.90
CA THR A 163 12.45 3.30 8.19
C THR A 163 11.79 4.37 7.34
N VAL A 164 11.20 5.37 7.98
CA VAL A 164 10.63 6.54 7.29
C VAL A 164 11.70 7.62 7.16
N HIS A 165 11.76 8.26 5.99
CA HIS A 165 12.68 9.34 5.66
C HIS A 165 11.91 10.58 5.16
N VAL A 166 12.20 11.72 5.78
CA VAL A 166 11.73 13.05 5.39
C VAL A 166 12.93 14.00 5.43
N GLY A 167 13.47 14.31 4.25
CA GLY A 167 14.68 15.12 4.13
C GLY A 167 15.87 14.47 4.84
N ASP A 168 16.35 15.16 5.87
CA ASP A 168 17.44 14.74 6.75
C ASP A 168 17.00 13.97 8.00
N VAL A 169 15.70 13.88 8.26
CA VAL A 169 15.15 13.14 9.38
C VAL A 169 14.83 11.71 8.96
N SER A 170 15.20 10.75 9.80
CA SER A 170 14.85 9.33 9.65
C SER A 170 14.45 8.71 10.98
N TYR A 171 13.42 7.87 10.97
CA TYR A 171 12.93 7.20 12.18
C TYR A 171 12.32 5.84 11.86
N SER A 172 12.34 4.93 12.84
CA SER A 172 11.83 3.56 12.70
C SER A 172 10.30 3.56 12.68
N ALA A 173 9.73 3.14 11.56
CA ALA A 173 8.29 3.12 11.33
C ALA A 173 7.97 2.29 10.08
N GLY A 174 6.95 1.44 10.17
CA GLY A 174 6.43 0.71 9.00
C GLY A 174 5.59 1.60 8.08
N ARG A 175 4.90 2.57 8.69
CA ARG A 175 4.17 3.67 8.06
C ARG A 175 4.27 4.88 8.98
N ALA A 176 4.18 6.10 8.48
CA ALA A 176 4.22 7.28 9.35
C ALA A 176 3.16 7.17 10.47
N GLY A 177 3.60 7.26 11.72
CA GLY A 177 2.76 7.09 12.92
C GLY A 177 2.51 5.64 13.37
N GLU A 178 3.10 4.62 12.71
CA GLU A 178 2.96 3.21 13.08
C GLU A 178 4.33 2.55 13.27
N SER A 179 4.51 1.88 14.41
CA SER A 179 5.75 1.16 14.74
C SER A 179 6.10 0.10 13.72
N SER A 180 7.39 -0.05 13.44
CA SER A 180 7.95 -1.12 12.62
C SER A 180 8.08 -2.44 13.39
N ALA A 181 8.25 -3.54 12.65
CA ALA A 181 8.55 -4.86 13.18
C ALA A 181 10.05 -5.15 12.98
N GLU A 182 10.82 -5.13 14.07
CA GLU A 182 12.28 -5.18 13.98
C GLU A 182 12.84 -6.60 13.99
N LYS A 183 12.36 -7.46 14.89
CA LYS A 183 12.99 -8.75 15.18
C LYS A 183 12.65 -9.85 14.19
N LEU A 184 11.53 -9.74 13.48
CA LEU A 184 11.10 -10.81 12.58
C LEU A 184 12.12 -11.04 11.45
N SER A 185 12.83 -9.99 11.00
CA SER A 185 13.91 -10.09 10.01
C SER A 185 15.01 -11.07 10.44
N ASP A 186 15.30 -11.16 11.73
CA ASP A 186 16.33 -12.04 12.26
C ASP A 186 16.00 -13.52 12.01
N SER A 187 14.70 -13.88 12.01
CA SER A 187 14.24 -15.22 11.63
C SER A 187 14.52 -15.54 10.17
N PHE A 188 14.38 -14.57 9.27
CA PHE A 188 14.68 -14.80 7.86
C PHE A 188 16.18 -15.05 7.66
N LEU A 189 17.03 -14.23 8.30
CA LEU A 189 18.49 -14.39 8.22
C LEU A 189 18.95 -15.71 8.82
N SER A 190 18.42 -16.11 9.98
CA SER A 190 18.79 -17.38 10.64
C SER A 190 18.36 -18.62 9.84
N LEU A 191 17.26 -18.52 9.10
CA LEU A 191 16.78 -19.56 8.18
C LEU A 191 17.49 -19.52 6.81
N GLY A 192 18.46 -18.62 6.64
CA GLY A 192 19.29 -18.51 5.44
C GLY A 192 18.62 -17.84 4.25
N PHE A 193 17.55 -17.06 4.47
CA PHE A 193 16.96 -16.24 3.41
C PHE A 193 17.83 -15.04 3.08
N GLU A 194 17.90 -14.72 1.80
CA GLU A 194 18.41 -13.44 1.33
C GLU A 194 17.35 -12.36 1.55
N ILE A 195 17.77 -11.22 2.09
CA ILE A 195 16.93 -10.04 2.33
C ILE A 195 17.57 -8.85 1.63
N GLY A 196 16.77 -8.10 0.88
CA GLY A 196 17.14 -6.79 0.35
C GLY A 196 16.34 -5.67 0.99
N ARG A 197 16.65 -4.43 0.62
CA ARG A 197 15.93 -3.22 1.03
C ARG A 197 15.21 -2.61 -0.17
N LEU A 198 13.95 -2.26 -0.01
CA LEU A 198 13.20 -1.47 -0.99
C LEU A 198 12.78 -0.15 -0.41
N LYS A 199 12.59 0.80 -1.31
CA LYS A 199 12.07 2.12 -1.00
C LYS A 199 10.77 2.36 -1.75
N THR A 200 9.76 2.90 -1.07
CA THR A 200 8.60 3.52 -1.74
C THR A 200 8.32 4.90 -1.17
N GLY A 201 7.76 5.79 -1.97
CA GLY A 201 7.44 7.17 -1.59
C GLY A 201 5.95 7.46 -1.68
N THR A 202 5.47 8.35 -0.81
CA THR A 202 4.09 8.84 -0.82
C THR A 202 4.08 10.37 -0.91
N PRO A 203 3.08 10.98 -1.56
CA PRO A 203 3.00 12.44 -1.67
C PRO A 203 2.46 13.08 -0.39
N PRO A 204 2.60 14.41 -0.27
CA PRO A 204 1.87 15.17 0.73
C PRO A 204 0.35 15.08 0.55
N ARG A 205 -0.38 15.25 1.66
CA ARG A 205 -1.84 15.42 1.70
C ARG A 205 -2.14 16.85 2.12
N VAL A 206 -3.06 17.50 1.42
CA VAL A 206 -3.45 18.89 1.68
C VAL A 206 -4.90 19.00 2.11
N ASN A 207 -5.24 20.07 2.82
CA ASN A 207 -6.60 20.38 3.23
C ASN A 207 -7.42 20.92 2.04
N ALA A 208 -8.48 20.20 1.65
CA ALA A 208 -9.40 20.57 0.59
C ALA A 208 -9.93 22.01 0.68
N GLN A 209 -10.16 22.52 1.90
CA GLN A 209 -10.69 23.87 2.11
C GLN A 209 -9.73 24.99 1.67
N THR A 210 -8.45 24.66 1.55
CA THR A 210 -7.38 25.59 1.16
C THR A 210 -6.96 25.46 -0.30
N VAL A 211 -7.59 24.54 -1.05
CA VAL A 211 -7.30 24.28 -2.46
C VAL A 211 -8.26 25.07 -3.34
N ASN A 212 -7.72 25.80 -4.33
CA ASN A 212 -8.52 26.50 -5.32
C ASN A 212 -8.84 25.58 -6.51
N PHE A 213 -9.87 24.74 -6.36
CA PHE A 213 -10.29 23.81 -7.40
C PHE A 213 -10.80 24.49 -8.69
N LYS A 214 -11.25 25.76 -8.61
CA LYS A 214 -11.84 26.48 -9.76
C LYS A 214 -10.86 26.68 -10.91
N VAL A 215 -9.56 26.71 -10.62
CA VAL A 215 -8.51 26.92 -11.62
C VAL A 215 -7.91 25.63 -12.17
N MET A 216 -8.40 24.48 -11.70
CA MET A 216 -7.95 23.14 -12.09
C MET A 216 -8.89 22.50 -13.11
N GLN A 217 -8.38 21.56 -13.91
CA GLN A 217 -9.22 20.78 -14.81
C GLN A 217 -10.00 19.72 -14.03
N ILE A 218 -11.32 19.73 -14.15
CA ILE A 218 -12.17 18.70 -13.54
C ILE A 218 -12.04 17.39 -14.32
N GLN A 219 -11.91 16.29 -13.58
CA GLN A 219 -11.96 14.93 -14.10
C GLN A 219 -13.10 14.17 -13.43
N LEU A 220 -14.18 13.97 -14.18
CA LEU A 220 -15.34 13.21 -13.76
C LEU A 220 -15.11 11.70 -13.91
N GLY A 221 -15.92 10.93 -13.18
CA GLY A 221 -16.11 9.50 -13.42
C GLY A 221 -16.85 9.23 -14.74
N ASP A 222 -17.02 7.95 -15.08
CA ASP A 222 -17.85 7.55 -16.21
C ASP A 222 -19.34 7.77 -15.86
N GLU A 223 -20.15 8.22 -16.82
CA GLU A 223 -21.59 8.45 -16.60
C GLU A 223 -22.33 7.17 -16.18
N ASN A 224 -21.96 6.04 -16.78
CA ASN A 224 -22.48 4.71 -16.47
C ASN A 224 -21.33 3.85 -15.92
N PRO A 225 -21.01 3.98 -14.62
CA PRO A 225 -19.87 3.30 -14.01
C PRO A 225 -20.05 1.77 -14.05
N ARG A 226 -18.99 1.06 -14.43
CA ARG A 226 -18.97 -0.41 -14.44
C ARG A 226 -18.43 -0.94 -13.12
N PRO A 227 -19.12 -1.90 -12.48
CA PRO A 227 -18.60 -2.59 -11.31
C PRO A 227 -17.27 -3.30 -11.56
N PHE A 228 -16.44 -3.36 -10.53
CA PHE A 228 -15.29 -4.25 -10.48
C PHE A 228 -15.73 -5.68 -10.28
N SER A 229 -16.60 -5.95 -9.31
CA SER A 229 -17.07 -7.29 -9.01
C SER A 229 -18.06 -7.78 -10.06
N PHE A 230 -17.95 -9.05 -10.42
CA PHE A 230 -18.94 -9.76 -11.25
C PHE A 230 -20.22 -10.09 -10.47
N SER A 231 -20.22 -9.90 -9.15
CA SER A 231 -21.40 -10.12 -8.30
C SER A 231 -22.33 -8.90 -8.21
N ASN A 232 -21.90 -7.74 -8.73
CA ASN A 232 -22.67 -6.50 -8.70
C ASN A 232 -23.11 -6.13 -10.11
N ASP A 233 -24.38 -5.78 -10.29
CA ASP A 233 -24.91 -5.36 -11.59
C ASP A 233 -24.67 -3.85 -11.86
N ARG A 234 -24.61 -3.04 -10.79
CA ARG A 234 -24.49 -1.58 -10.88
C ARG A 234 -23.76 -0.98 -9.69
N ILE A 235 -23.23 0.22 -9.90
CA ILE A 235 -22.70 1.09 -8.84
C ILE A 235 -23.77 2.11 -8.48
N GLU A 236 -24.17 2.15 -7.21
CA GLU A 236 -25.21 3.06 -6.70
C GLU A 236 -24.63 4.28 -5.98
N GLN A 237 -23.34 4.23 -5.65
CA GLN A 237 -22.63 5.25 -4.89
C GLN A 237 -22.46 6.53 -5.74
N GLY A 238 -22.78 7.68 -5.15
CA GLY A 238 -22.63 8.97 -5.83
C GLY A 238 -21.17 9.29 -6.16
N GLN A 239 -20.87 9.64 -7.40
CA GLN A 239 -19.49 9.91 -7.83
C GLN A 239 -19.05 11.34 -7.47
N ILE A 240 -17.81 11.49 -7.02
CA ILE A 240 -17.15 12.79 -6.78
C ILE A 240 -16.03 13.02 -7.79
N PRO A 241 -15.79 14.27 -8.23
CA PRO A 241 -14.73 14.57 -9.18
C PRO A 241 -13.33 14.41 -8.58
N CYS A 242 -12.36 14.11 -9.44
CA CYS A 242 -10.96 14.43 -9.20
C CYS A 242 -10.61 15.69 -9.98
N PHE A 243 -9.45 16.27 -9.70
CA PHE A 243 -8.95 17.43 -10.42
C PHE A 243 -7.55 17.17 -10.96
N VAL A 244 -7.18 17.91 -11.99
CA VAL A 244 -5.86 17.81 -12.63
C VAL A 244 -5.23 19.20 -12.68
N THR A 245 -4.00 19.27 -12.19
CA THR A 245 -3.09 20.41 -12.34
C THR A 245 -1.73 19.89 -12.78
N SER A 246 -0.70 20.73 -12.82
CA SER A 246 0.65 20.31 -13.15
C SER A 246 1.71 21.10 -12.40
N THR A 247 2.89 20.50 -12.25
CA THR A 247 4.10 21.26 -11.89
C THR A 247 4.44 22.28 -12.97
N ASN A 248 5.31 23.23 -12.63
CA ASN A 248 5.83 24.25 -13.53
C ASN A 248 7.33 24.48 -13.28
N SER A 249 7.93 25.41 -14.01
CA SER A 249 9.35 25.75 -13.91
C SER A 249 9.77 26.18 -12.50
N VAL A 250 8.92 26.93 -11.78
CA VAL A 250 9.19 27.34 -10.40
C VAL A 250 9.25 26.12 -9.48
N THR A 251 8.28 25.21 -9.61
CA THR A 251 8.29 23.93 -8.86
C THR A 251 9.58 23.15 -9.10
N HIS A 252 10.04 23.10 -10.36
CA HIS A 252 11.25 22.36 -10.71
C HIS A 252 12.49 23.02 -10.16
N GLU A 253 12.56 24.35 -10.17
CA GLU A 253 13.68 25.09 -9.62
C GLU A 253 13.82 24.88 -8.10
N ILE A 254 12.70 24.96 -7.35
CA ILE A 254 12.67 24.66 -5.91
C ILE A 254 13.24 23.26 -5.64
N ILE A 255 12.82 22.27 -6.43
CA ILE A 255 13.29 20.89 -6.27
C ILE A 255 14.78 20.77 -6.61
N ARG A 256 15.23 21.35 -7.74
CA ARG A 256 16.64 21.30 -8.19
C ARG A 256 17.60 21.91 -7.17
N GLN A 257 17.23 23.04 -6.59
CA GLN A 257 18.02 23.73 -5.57
C GLN A 257 18.15 22.95 -4.26
N ASN A 258 17.30 21.94 -4.04
CA ASN A 258 17.23 21.17 -2.79
C ASN A 258 17.40 19.66 -3.00
N LEU A 259 17.92 19.21 -4.16
CA LEU A 259 18.08 17.78 -4.45
C LEU A 259 19.00 17.08 -3.44
N ASP A 260 20.07 17.74 -3.03
CA ASP A 260 21.04 17.27 -2.02
C ASP A 260 20.40 17.01 -0.65
N ARG A 261 19.28 17.69 -0.35
CA ARG A 261 18.50 17.52 0.88
C ARG A 261 17.49 16.38 0.81
N SER A 262 17.27 15.78 -0.36
CA SER A 262 16.41 14.59 -0.47
C SER A 262 17.12 13.37 0.08
N ALA A 263 16.42 12.58 0.89
CA ALA A 263 16.94 11.30 1.40
C ALA A 263 17.40 10.34 0.26
N MET A 264 16.83 10.47 -0.94
CA MET A 264 17.29 9.74 -2.15
C MET A 264 18.73 10.05 -2.51
N TYR A 265 19.03 11.35 -2.65
CA TYR A 265 20.25 11.84 -3.26
C TYR A 265 21.35 12.09 -2.23
N SER A 266 20.98 12.25 -0.96
CA SER A 266 21.91 12.37 0.15
C SER A 266 22.55 11.04 0.57
N GLY A 267 22.26 9.92 -0.12
CA GLY A 267 22.79 8.59 0.20
C GLY A 267 22.26 7.96 1.50
N ARG A 268 21.20 8.54 2.11
CA ARG A 268 20.60 8.02 3.35
C ARG A 268 19.70 6.80 3.11
N ILE A 269 19.32 6.58 1.87
CA ILE A 269 18.48 5.46 1.43
C ILE A 269 19.39 4.42 0.79
N SER A 270 19.37 3.22 1.36
CA SER A 270 20.07 2.02 0.89
C SER A 270 19.22 1.17 -0.06
N GLY A 271 17.90 1.34 -0.01
CA GLY A 271 16.92 0.55 -0.70
C GLY A 271 16.68 0.96 -2.14
N ILE A 272 16.39 -0.02 -2.98
CA ILE A 272 16.14 0.20 -4.40
C ILE A 272 14.71 0.72 -4.58
N GLY A 273 14.56 1.86 -5.25
CA GLY A 273 13.25 2.43 -5.60
C GLY A 273 12.63 1.78 -6.85
N PRO A 274 11.31 1.81 -7.01
CA PRO A 274 10.63 1.27 -8.19
C PRO A 274 10.99 2.07 -9.45
N ARG A 275 11.40 1.40 -10.53
CA ARG A 275 11.74 2.07 -11.81
C ARG A 275 10.55 2.84 -12.42
N TYR A 276 9.33 2.34 -12.23
CA TYR A 276 8.12 2.82 -12.91
C TYR A 276 7.30 3.85 -12.12
N CYS A 277 7.59 4.05 -10.83
CA CYS A 277 6.90 5.03 -9.98
C CYS A 277 7.92 5.87 -9.18
N PRO A 278 8.80 6.62 -9.87
CA PRO A 278 9.79 7.46 -9.21
C PRO A 278 9.15 8.61 -8.42
N SER A 279 9.87 9.12 -7.42
CA SER A 279 9.54 10.36 -6.73
C SER A 279 9.63 11.56 -7.68
N ILE A 280 9.05 12.69 -7.32
CA ILE A 280 9.07 13.89 -8.18
C ILE A 280 10.48 14.42 -8.40
N GLU A 281 11.33 14.37 -7.37
CA GLU A 281 12.74 14.73 -7.49
C GLU A 281 13.49 13.84 -8.51
N ASP A 282 13.16 12.54 -8.57
CA ASP A 282 13.76 11.60 -9.53
C ASP A 282 13.14 11.75 -10.94
N LYS A 283 11.85 12.06 -11.04
CA LYS A 283 11.20 12.38 -12.33
C LYS A 283 11.82 13.60 -13.00
N ILE A 284 12.02 14.68 -12.26
CA ILE A 284 12.56 15.95 -12.78
C ILE A 284 14.03 15.78 -13.19
N THR A 285 14.78 14.96 -12.47
CA THR A 285 16.17 14.66 -12.82
C THR A 285 16.27 13.77 -14.07
N ARG A 286 15.43 12.72 -14.18
CA ARG A 286 15.47 11.78 -15.32
C ARG A 286 14.84 12.32 -16.59
N PHE A 287 13.82 13.17 -16.46
CA PHE A 287 13.07 13.75 -17.57
C PHE A 287 13.20 15.28 -17.54
N ALA A 288 14.45 15.75 -17.50
CA ALA A 288 14.79 17.17 -17.37
C ALA A 288 14.31 18.03 -18.55
N ASP A 289 14.01 17.40 -19.69
CA ASP A 289 13.45 17.99 -20.90
C ASP A 289 11.96 18.35 -20.78
N LYS A 290 11.26 17.85 -19.74
CA LYS A 290 9.83 18.11 -19.56
C LYS A 290 9.60 19.37 -18.73
N ASP A 291 8.89 20.32 -19.31
CA ASP A 291 8.52 21.57 -18.64
C ASP A 291 7.46 21.41 -17.53
N ARG A 292 6.73 20.29 -17.54
CA ARG A 292 5.66 20.01 -16.57
C ARG A 292 5.40 18.53 -16.37
N HIS A 293 4.87 18.19 -15.20
CA HIS A 293 4.34 16.87 -14.86
C HIS A 293 2.91 16.99 -14.32
N ASN A 294 2.02 16.12 -14.79
CA ASN A 294 0.63 16.11 -14.35
C ASN A 294 0.53 15.66 -12.88
N ILE A 295 -0.38 16.30 -12.17
CA ILE A 295 -0.74 16.00 -10.79
C ILE A 295 -2.25 15.73 -10.76
N PHE A 296 -2.64 14.56 -10.29
CA PHE A 296 -4.03 14.27 -9.99
C PHE A 296 -4.28 14.62 -8.52
N VAL A 297 -5.28 15.46 -8.31
CA VAL A 297 -5.72 15.97 -7.02
C VAL A 297 -6.94 15.14 -6.64
N GLU A 298 -6.71 14.15 -5.77
CA GLU A 298 -7.63 13.03 -5.53
C GLU A 298 -8.19 13.10 -4.10
N PRO A 299 -9.51 13.19 -3.90
CA PRO A 299 -10.07 13.11 -2.55
C PRO A 299 -9.79 11.76 -1.89
N GLU A 300 -9.46 11.74 -0.60
CA GLU A 300 -9.23 10.48 0.14
C GLU A 300 -10.53 9.82 0.66
N GLY A 301 -11.66 10.54 0.64
CA GLY A 301 -12.97 10.05 1.06
C GLY A 301 -14.04 11.13 1.07
N ARG A 302 -15.26 10.79 1.47
CA ARG A 302 -16.41 11.70 1.53
C ARG A 302 -16.38 12.57 2.79
N ASP A 303 -15.97 11.98 3.89
CA ASP A 303 -16.03 12.57 5.23
C ASP A 303 -14.65 13.06 5.71
N THR A 304 -13.78 13.47 4.79
CA THR A 304 -12.46 14.01 5.09
C THR A 304 -12.12 15.19 4.17
N ASN A 305 -11.35 16.13 4.69
CA ASN A 305 -10.76 17.20 3.89
C ASN A 305 -9.39 16.82 3.31
N GLU A 306 -8.90 15.60 3.55
CA GLU A 306 -7.60 15.19 3.01
C GLU A 306 -7.66 14.95 1.50
N ILE A 307 -6.79 15.64 0.77
CA ILE A 307 -6.59 15.50 -0.66
C ILE A 307 -5.21 14.92 -0.93
N TYR A 308 -5.17 13.81 -1.67
CA TYR A 308 -3.96 13.12 -2.10
C TYR A 308 -3.42 13.74 -3.39
N LEU A 309 -2.16 14.20 -3.37
CA LEU A 309 -1.51 14.83 -4.53
C LEU A 309 -0.73 13.80 -5.36
N ASN A 310 -1.46 12.98 -6.12
CA ASN A 310 -0.88 11.92 -6.94
C ASN A 310 0.00 12.49 -8.06
N GLY A 311 1.26 12.06 -8.09
CA GLY A 311 2.25 12.50 -9.06
C GLY A 311 3.47 13.13 -8.42
N ILE A 312 3.34 13.64 -7.19
CA ILE A 312 4.39 14.36 -6.45
C ILE A 312 4.85 13.64 -5.18
N SER A 313 4.95 12.30 -5.20
CA SER A 313 5.62 11.56 -4.11
C SER A 313 7.02 12.11 -3.89
N SER A 314 7.40 12.36 -2.64
CA SER A 314 8.69 12.98 -2.33
C SER A 314 9.23 12.52 -0.99
N SER A 315 10.55 12.69 -0.81
CA SER A 315 11.25 12.55 0.46
C SER A 315 12.06 13.80 0.81
N LEU A 316 11.70 14.95 0.25
CA LEU A 316 12.30 16.24 0.59
C LEU A 316 11.91 16.71 2.01
N PRO A 317 12.66 17.64 2.62
CA PRO A 317 12.29 18.29 3.87
C PRO A 317 10.91 19.00 3.83
N GLU A 318 10.31 19.21 4.99
CA GLU A 318 8.96 19.80 5.12
C GLU A 318 8.86 21.24 4.58
N ASP A 319 9.89 22.07 4.80
CA ASP A 319 9.98 23.43 4.26
C ASP A 319 9.96 23.41 2.73
N VAL A 320 10.79 22.55 2.12
CA VAL A 320 10.88 22.42 0.66
C VAL A 320 9.59 21.87 0.07
N GLN A 321 8.96 20.90 0.74
CA GLN A 321 7.66 20.38 0.31
C GLN A 321 6.57 21.46 0.35
N THR A 322 6.60 22.34 1.35
CA THR A 322 5.66 23.46 1.47
C THR A 322 5.82 24.41 0.29
N ASP A 323 7.04 24.85 0.00
CA ASP A 323 7.33 25.74 -1.13
C ASP A 323 6.98 25.09 -2.47
N MET A 324 7.35 23.81 -2.64
CA MET A 324 7.02 23.03 -3.83
C MET A 324 5.51 22.95 -4.04
N VAL A 325 4.73 22.58 -3.02
CA VAL A 325 3.28 22.47 -3.11
C VAL A 325 2.64 23.82 -3.44
N ARG A 326 3.06 24.90 -2.76
CA ARG A 326 2.51 26.25 -2.98
C ARG A 326 2.92 26.88 -4.30
N SER A 327 3.95 26.37 -4.98
CA SER A 327 4.29 26.80 -6.34
C SER A 327 3.32 26.28 -7.42
N ILE A 328 2.48 25.28 -7.11
CA ILE A 328 1.60 24.62 -8.07
C ILE A 328 0.29 25.39 -8.20
N LYS A 329 -0.18 25.55 -9.46
CA LYS A 329 -1.41 26.28 -9.76
C LYS A 329 -2.62 25.68 -9.03
N GLY A 330 -3.31 26.51 -8.26
CA GLY A 330 -4.46 26.16 -7.44
C GLY A 330 -4.12 25.66 -6.04
N LEU A 331 -2.82 25.53 -5.70
CA LEU A 331 -2.32 25.11 -4.40
C LEU A 331 -1.52 26.22 -3.68
N GLU A 332 -1.60 27.46 -4.15
CA GLU A 332 -0.80 28.60 -3.64
C GLU A 332 -1.02 28.86 -2.15
N GLY A 333 -2.25 28.65 -1.68
CA GLY A 333 -2.63 28.74 -0.26
C GLY A 333 -2.81 27.38 0.42
N ALA A 334 -2.41 26.28 -0.22
CA ALA A 334 -2.68 24.95 0.31
C ALA A 334 -1.98 24.73 1.66
N GLU A 335 -2.75 24.19 2.61
CA GLU A 335 -2.27 23.76 3.91
C GLU A 335 -1.99 22.27 3.88
N ILE A 336 -0.75 21.88 4.18
CA ILE A 336 -0.32 20.48 4.19
C ILE A 336 -0.77 19.85 5.51
N MET A 337 -1.63 18.84 5.43
CA MET A 337 -2.08 18.06 6.58
C MET A 337 -1.11 16.92 6.92
N ARG A 338 -0.45 16.37 5.90
CA ARG A 338 0.59 15.33 6.06
C ARG A 338 1.67 15.53 5.02
N PHE A 339 2.92 15.62 5.43
CA PHE A 339 4.03 15.68 4.49
C PHE A 339 4.22 14.35 3.75
N GLY A 340 4.75 14.44 2.53
CA GLY A 340 5.25 13.31 1.79
C GLY A 340 6.49 12.73 2.48
N TYR A 341 6.67 11.43 2.32
CA TYR A 341 7.81 10.74 2.90
C TYR A 341 8.15 9.51 2.07
N ALA A 342 9.34 8.99 2.32
CA ALA A 342 9.73 7.67 1.86
C ALA A 342 9.76 6.66 3.00
N VAL A 343 9.39 5.41 2.71
CA VAL A 343 9.63 4.29 3.61
C VAL A 343 10.56 3.29 2.94
N GLU A 344 11.62 2.94 3.66
CA GLU A 344 12.46 1.80 3.38
C GLU A 344 12.05 0.60 4.22
N TYR A 345 12.14 -0.60 3.67
CA TYR A 345 11.75 -1.82 4.35
C TYR A 345 12.46 -3.03 3.77
N ASP A 346 12.56 -4.09 4.58
CA ASP A 346 13.13 -5.37 4.19
C ASP A 346 12.16 -6.15 3.29
N PHE A 347 12.69 -6.80 2.26
CA PHE A 347 11.95 -7.71 1.38
C PHE A 347 12.79 -8.95 1.05
N ALA A 348 12.12 -10.05 0.73
CA ALA A 348 12.76 -11.27 0.22
C ALA A 348 12.64 -11.32 -1.33
N PRO A 349 13.74 -11.57 -2.06
CA PRO A 349 13.67 -11.86 -3.49
C PRO A 349 12.73 -13.03 -3.79
N ALA A 350 11.76 -12.83 -4.70
CA ALA A 350 10.75 -13.85 -5.00
C ALA A 350 11.31 -15.09 -5.72
N THR A 351 12.57 -15.05 -6.18
CA THR A 351 13.32 -16.22 -6.66
C THR A 351 13.51 -17.31 -5.61
N GLN A 352 13.36 -16.96 -4.32
CA GLN A 352 13.40 -17.90 -3.19
C GLN A 352 12.07 -18.66 -2.98
N LEU A 353 11.06 -18.38 -3.79
CA LEU A 353 9.72 -18.98 -3.72
C LEU A 353 9.48 -19.91 -4.92
N TYR A 354 8.63 -20.91 -4.71
CA TYR A 354 7.97 -21.63 -5.80
C TYR A 354 6.84 -20.77 -6.39
N PRO A 355 6.32 -21.09 -7.60
CA PRO A 355 5.14 -20.41 -8.16
C PRO A 355 3.88 -20.50 -7.28
N THR A 356 3.84 -21.47 -6.35
CA THR A 356 2.82 -21.60 -5.30
C THR A 356 2.96 -20.59 -4.16
N LEU A 357 3.98 -19.72 -4.21
CA LEU A 357 4.41 -18.77 -3.17
C LEU A 357 5.00 -19.40 -1.91
N GLU A 358 5.07 -20.73 -1.83
CA GLU A 358 5.78 -21.43 -0.76
C GLU A 358 7.28 -21.17 -0.87
N THR A 359 7.95 -20.98 0.26
CA THR A 359 9.40 -20.80 0.28
C THR A 359 10.12 -22.11 -0.02
N LYS A 360 11.24 -22.01 -0.76
CA LYS A 360 12.05 -23.19 -1.11
C LYS A 360 12.85 -23.76 0.06
N ARG A 361 13.15 -22.93 1.06
CA ARG A 361 14.03 -23.29 2.18
C ARG A 361 13.26 -23.89 3.35
N VAL A 362 12.04 -23.41 3.60
CA VAL A 362 11.23 -23.79 4.76
C VAL A 362 9.85 -24.18 4.27
N ALA A 363 9.51 -25.46 4.42
CA ALA A 363 8.19 -25.94 4.04
C ALA A 363 7.11 -25.32 4.93
N ASN A 364 5.90 -25.19 4.39
CA ASN A 364 4.73 -24.60 5.03
C ASN A 364 4.85 -23.10 5.36
N LEU A 365 5.88 -22.43 4.85
CA LEU A 365 6.05 -20.98 4.95
C LEU A 365 5.80 -20.34 3.58
N TYR A 366 4.97 -19.31 3.54
CA TYR A 366 4.59 -18.61 2.30
C TYR A 366 4.82 -17.11 2.45
N PHE A 367 5.29 -16.44 1.39
CA PHE A 367 5.40 -14.98 1.36
C PHE A 367 4.44 -14.39 0.33
N ALA A 368 3.78 -13.28 0.68
CA ALA A 368 2.90 -12.58 -0.24
C ALA A 368 2.92 -11.05 -0.03
N GLY A 369 2.44 -10.33 -1.03
CA GLY A 369 2.40 -8.86 -1.02
C GLY A 369 3.79 -8.23 -1.04
N GLN A 370 3.93 -7.07 -0.39
CA GLN A 370 5.13 -6.24 -0.47
C GLN A 370 6.40 -6.88 0.13
N LEU A 371 6.25 -7.95 0.93
CA LEU A 371 7.36 -8.71 1.49
C LEU A 371 8.18 -9.41 0.39
N MET A 372 7.55 -9.76 -0.74
CA MET A 372 8.22 -10.39 -1.85
C MET A 372 8.30 -9.45 -3.05
N SER A 373 9.44 -9.43 -3.73
CA SER A 373 9.58 -8.71 -4.98
C SER A 373 10.60 -9.34 -5.92
N ASN A 374 10.44 -9.09 -7.21
CA ASN A 374 11.44 -9.38 -8.23
C ASN A 374 12.21 -8.10 -8.56
N PHE A 375 13.47 -8.03 -8.15
CA PHE A 375 14.39 -6.98 -8.59
C PHE A 375 15.56 -7.63 -9.32
N ARG A 376 15.35 -7.84 -10.62
CA ARG A 376 16.41 -7.87 -11.64
C ARG A 376 16.06 -6.85 -12.71
#